data_AF-A0A7X6WDV0-F1
#
_entry.id   AF-A0A7X6WDV0-F1
#
_cell.length_a   1.000
_cell.length_b   1.000
_cell.length_c   1.000
_cell.angle_alpha   90.00
_cell.angle_beta   90.00
_cell.angle_gamma   90.00
#
_symmetry.space_group_name_H-M   'P 1'
#
loop_
_entity.id
_entity.type
_entity.pdbx_description
1 polymer ?
#
loop_
_entity_poly.entity_id
_entity_poly.type
_entity_poly.pdbx_seq_one_letter_code
_entity_poly.pdbx_strand_id
1 'polypeptide(L)'
;MRIIVPMIVGGMIGYITNWLAIKMLFRPHREIKILGIKLPFTPGLIPKERSRIAKSIGDSVGENLLSPEVITNALSKPDMKENINIWIKDNIYRLKENHNSINSILMIQGQEKYRELVQYLNLKIVDFIFSKIKKEDFNSNIVEFAENILYEKYAGEVKAFVYEQMDIVLIGFLNSNKLKSEIELGIQSIIDKIKKDDRTLYEAIPDSIVNSIKSYIEEEQDVITLGIKDILKSPEIQDKLKSSLAELVNQNLNKVVSIFITPELISEKVFIALEKYIDSPEVDETIIYIIEDSVDKVLNHKVSDIGKDILDIISNDKTSIFSDIIIEYISHEEKQSKLLKLIRDKLESEDTVIKEKVLSLISEGIELIINQEEFKRIVTDVVHHTLINILNQPISSIFKDLDINNIDSITEYLNIGLHELVNNHLPGIVTTMNIASIVEDQINSFDVEFTEELILQIAKKELSAITWVGALLGIIIGLLTPLLQNLY
;
A
#
# COMPACT_ATOMS: atom_id res chain seq x y z
N MET A 1 24.45 101.57 49.03
CA MET A 1 24.65 100.29 49.77
C MET A 1 23.36 99.65 50.29
N ARG A 2 22.28 100.40 50.60
CA ARG A 2 21.05 99.85 51.21
C ARG A 2 20.24 98.82 50.39
N ILE A 3 20.41 98.73 49.06
CA ILE A 3 19.63 97.81 48.19
C ILE A 3 20.50 96.67 47.62
N ILE A 4 21.76 96.96 47.27
CA ILE A 4 22.68 95.99 46.67
C ILE A 4 23.02 94.85 47.64
N VAL A 5 23.22 95.16 48.93
CA VAL A 5 23.56 94.15 49.95
C VAL A 5 22.40 93.15 50.13
N PRO A 6 21.14 93.59 50.35
CA PRO A 6 19.99 92.68 50.39
C PRO A 6 19.78 91.85 49.12
N MET A 7 20.03 92.41 47.92
CA MET A 7 19.91 91.70 46.64
C MET A 7 20.92 90.55 46.50
N ILE A 8 22.20 90.79 46.82
CA ILE A 8 23.25 89.77 46.78
C ILE A 8 23.02 88.71 47.85
N VAL A 9 22.69 89.13 49.07
CA VAL A 9 22.41 88.22 50.19
C VAL A 9 21.18 87.37 49.88
N GLY A 10 20.11 87.98 49.36
CA GLY A 10 18.90 87.27 48.94
C GLY A 10 19.19 86.25 47.83
N GLY A 11 19.96 86.62 46.81
CA GLY A 11 20.39 85.71 45.75
C GLY A 11 21.25 84.55 46.26
N MET A 12 22.19 84.83 47.16
CA MET A 12 23.04 83.81 47.77
C MET A 12 22.24 82.85 48.64
N ILE A 13 21.32 83.35 49.47
CA ILE A 13 20.41 82.52 50.26
C ILE A 13 19.53 81.67 49.33
N GLY A 14 18.94 82.27 48.30
CA GLY A 14 18.13 81.56 47.31
C GLY A 14 18.89 80.42 46.61
N TYR A 15 20.14 80.67 46.21
CA TYR A 15 21.01 79.65 45.62
C TYR A 15 21.34 78.53 46.62
N ILE A 16 21.83 78.87 47.82
CA ILE A 16 22.27 77.90 48.83
C ILE A 16 21.09 77.06 49.33
N THR A 17 19.95 77.68 49.64
CA THR A 17 18.76 76.99 50.12
C THR A 17 18.21 76.03 49.08
N ASN A 18 18.15 76.43 47.80
CA ASN A 18 17.67 75.54 46.75
C ASN A 18 18.68 74.42 46.43
N TRP A 19 19.97 74.72 46.43
CA TRP A 19 21.02 73.71 46.29
C TRP A 19 20.96 72.66 47.41
N LEU A 20 20.75 73.11 48.66
CA LEU A 20 20.59 72.22 49.81
C LEU A 20 19.32 71.37 49.69
N ALA A 21 18.20 71.98 49.28
CA ALA A 21 16.94 71.26 49.08
C ALA A 21 17.08 70.14 48.04
N ILE A 22 17.74 70.41 46.91
CA ILE A 22 18.03 69.39 45.90
C ILE A 22 18.93 68.31 46.48
N LYS A 23 20.00 68.69 47.20
CA LYS A 23 20.89 67.71 47.85
C LYS A 23 20.14 66.83 48.86
N MET A 24 19.13 67.37 49.54
CA MET A 24 18.26 66.65 50.47
C MET A 24 17.28 65.68 49.79
N LEU A 25 16.96 65.86 48.50
CA LEU A 25 16.18 64.88 47.75
C LEU A 25 16.94 63.55 47.57
N PHE A 26 18.26 63.62 47.47
CA PHE A 26 19.10 62.46 47.19
C PHE A 26 19.77 61.88 48.44
N ARG A 27 20.17 62.75 49.40
CA ARG A 27 20.85 62.33 50.65
C ARG A 27 20.12 62.87 51.87
N PRO A 28 20.06 62.14 53.00
CA PRO A 28 20.76 60.89 53.32
C PRO A 28 20.06 59.63 52.81
N HIS A 29 20.81 58.56 52.54
CA HIS A 29 20.28 57.28 52.02
C HIS A 29 19.48 56.46 53.03
N ARG A 30 19.63 56.75 54.32
CA ARG A 30 18.97 56.04 55.42
C ARG A 30 18.23 57.02 56.31
N GLU A 31 17.24 56.51 57.05
CA GLU A 31 16.61 57.31 58.09
C GLU A 31 17.61 57.69 59.19
N ILE A 32 17.57 58.95 59.61
CA ILE A 32 18.40 59.44 60.72
C ILE A 32 17.45 59.71 61.89
N LYS A 33 17.76 59.13 63.05
CA LYS A 33 17.02 59.35 64.31
C LYS A 33 17.91 60.13 65.27
N ILE A 34 17.40 61.23 65.80
CA ILE A 34 18.08 62.05 66.82
C ILE A 34 17.17 62.04 68.04
N LEU A 35 17.68 61.60 69.20
CA LEU A 35 16.91 61.52 70.45
C LEU A 35 15.60 60.71 70.30
N GLY A 36 15.60 59.66 69.48
CA GLY A 36 14.42 58.83 69.21
C GLY A 36 13.40 59.44 68.22
N ILE A 37 13.57 60.70 67.83
CA ILE A 37 12.70 61.38 66.86
C ILE A 37 13.34 61.29 65.47
N LYS A 38 12.54 60.88 64.48
CA LYS A 38 12.98 60.81 63.07
C LYS A 38 13.17 62.22 62.52
N LEU A 39 14.34 62.50 61.94
CA LEU A 39 14.59 63.78 61.29
C LEU A 39 13.70 63.89 60.04
N PRO A 40 12.91 64.98 59.87
CA PRO A 40 12.09 65.17 58.68
C PRO A 40 12.98 65.18 57.44
N PHE A 41 12.47 64.65 56.32
CA PHE A 41 13.22 64.51 55.07
C PHE A 41 14.43 63.57 55.15
N THR A 42 14.41 62.58 56.05
CA THR A 42 15.36 61.44 56.05
C THR A 42 14.63 60.08 56.02
N PRO A 43 14.97 59.15 55.10
CA PRO A 43 15.90 59.32 53.98
C PRO A 43 15.41 60.38 52.98
N GLY A 44 16.30 60.78 52.06
CA GLY A 44 15.94 61.66 50.95
C GLY A 44 14.76 61.09 50.14
N LEU A 45 14.05 61.96 49.42
CA LEU A 45 12.84 61.58 48.68
C LEU A 45 13.10 60.50 47.62
N ILE A 46 14.23 60.57 46.90
CA ILE A 46 14.57 59.64 45.82
C ILE A 46 14.89 58.23 46.37
N PRO A 47 15.75 58.06 47.40
CA PRO A 47 15.91 56.77 48.08
C PRO A 47 14.59 56.19 48.60
N LYS A 48 13.68 57.04 49.08
CA LYS A 48 12.39 56.62 49.63
C LYS A 48 11.42 56.12 48.55
N GLU A 49 11.34 56.80 47.41
CA GLU A 49 10.44 56.47 46.30
C GLU A 49 11.08 55.51 45.28
N ARG A 50 12.27 54.96 45.56
CA ARG A 50 13.04 54.12 44.64
C ARG A 50 12.20 53.01 44.00
N SER A 51 11.45 52.24 44.79
CA SER A 51 10.66 51.13 44.27
C SER A 51 9.54 51.60 43.35
N ARG A 52 8.94 52.76 43.62
CA ARG A 52 7.93 53.35 42.73
C ARG A 52 8.53 53.83 41.42
N ILE A 53 9.73 54.42 41.48
CA ILE A 53 10.49 54.85 40.28
C ILE A 53 10.89 53.62 39.47
N ALA A 54 11.42 52.58 40.11
CA ALA A 54 11.77 51.30 39.50
C ALA A 54 10.58 50.68 38.78
N LYS A 55 9.42 50.62 39.44
CA LYS A 55 8.16 50.17 38.82
C LYS A 55 7.77 51.00 37.61
N SER A 56 7.78 52.33 37.72
CA SER A 56 7.38 53.22 36.62
C SER A 56 8.30 53.09 35.40
N ILE A 57 9.61 52.90 35.63
CA ILE A 57 10.59 52.62 34.58
C ILE A 57 10.35 51.21 34.00
N GLY A 58 10.12 50.21 34.85
CA GLY A 58 9.79 48.84 34.44
C GLY A 58 8.57 48.79 33.53
N ASP A 59 7.45 49.38 33.97
CA ASP A 59 6.22 49.48 33.19
C ASP A 59 6.49 50.19 31.84
N SER A 60 7.22 51.32 31.88
CA SER A 60 7.54 52.07 30.65
C SER A 60 8.38 51.26 29.66
N VAL A 61 9.39 50.53 30.13
CA VAL A 61 10.28 49.70 29.30
C VAL A 61 9.54 48.45 28.80
N GLY A 62 8.83 47.75 29.68
CA GLY A 62 8.13 46.50 29.36
C GLY A 62 6.93 46.70 28.45
N GLU A 63 6.15 47.76 28.64
CA GLU A 63 4.94 48.01 27.85
C GLU A 63 5.22 48.77 26.55
N ASN A 64 6.21 49.69 26.53
CA ASN A 64 6.42 50.58 25.37
C ASN A 64 7.67 50.27 24.54
N LEU A 65 8.75 49.76 25.15
CA LEU A 65 10.04 49.56 24.45
C LEU A 65 10.31 48.10 24.08
N LEU A 66 9.90 47.17 24.93
CA LEU A 66 10.10 45.73 24.76
C LEU A 66 8.77 44.98 24.73
N SER A 67 7.74 45.60 24.16
CA SER A 67 6.45 44.97 24.00
C SER A 67 6.53 43.77 23.05
N PRO A 68 5.61 42.79 23.18
CA PRO A 68 5.49 41.68 22.25
C PRO A 68 5.54 42.10 20.78
N GLU A 69 4.81 43.16 20.43
CA GLU A 69 4.73 43.70 19.08
C GLU A 69 6.07 44.26 18.61
N VAL A 70 6.77 45.03 19.46
CA VAL A 70 8.07 45.61 19.10
C VAL A 70 9.12 44.51 18.87
N ILE A 71 9.13 43.47 19.70
CA ILE A 71 10.07 42.34 19.57
C ILE A 71 9.74 41.50 18.32
N THR A 72 8.47 41.15 18.10
CA THR A 72 8.04 40.40 16.90
C THR A 72 8.35 41.18 15.62
N ASN A 73 8.09 42.50 15.61
CA ASN A 73 8.42 43.36 14.47
C ASN A 73 9.93 43.45 14.25
N ALA A 74 10.73 43.56 15.32
CA ALA A 74 12.19 43.58 15.21
C ALA A 74 12.76 42.28 14.61
N LEU A 75 12.22 41.12 15.01
CA LEU A 75 12.63 39.82 14.47
C LEU A 75 12.12 39.57 13.05
N SER A 76 11.07 40.26 12.63
CA SER A 76 10.50 40.16 11.28
C SER A 76 11.19 41.07 10.25
N LYS A 77 12.11 41.95 10.69
CA LYS A 77 12.85 42.84 9.78
C LYS A 77 13.71 42.05 8.79
N PRO A 78 13.83 42.51 7.52
CA PRO A 78 14.66 41.85 6.52
C PRO A 78 16.10 41.57 6.98
N ASP A 79 16.74 42.55 7.61
CA ASP A 79 18.12 42.42 8.11
C ASP A 79 18.24 41.32 9.18
N MET A 80 17.23 41.19 10.05
CA MET A 80 17.23 40.16 11.09
C MET A 80 16.99 38.77 10.50
N LYS A 81 16.07 38.65 9.53
CA LYS A 81 15.86 37.40 8.79
C LYS A 81 17.13 36.94 8.10
N GLU A 82 17.88 37.86 7.49
CA GLU A 82 19.14 37.51 6.84
C GLU A 82 20.21 37.06 7.86
N ASN A 83 20.31 37.73 9.00
CA ASN A 83 21.20 37.28 10.08
C ASN A 83 20.80 35.89 10.62
N ILE A 84 19.50 35.60 10.72
CA ILE A 84 18.99 34.28 11.09
C ILE A 84 19.37 33.24 10.02
N ASN A 85 19.25 33.56 8.72
CA ASN A 85 19.68 32.68 7.64
C ASN A 85 21.16 32.31 7.77
N ILE A 86 22.01 33.32 7.94
CA ILE A 86 23.46 33.12 8.12
C ILE A 86 23.72 32.27 9.36
N TRP A 87 23.07 32.58 10.48
CA TRP A 87 23.21 31.81 11.71
C TRP A 87 22.76 30.34 11.53
N ILE A 88 21.64 30.08 10.86
CA ILE A 88 21.18 28.71 10.56
C ILE A 88 22.22 27.97 9.72
N LYS A 89 22.69 28.59 8.62
CA LYS A 89 23.69 28.00 7.72
C LYS A 89 24.98 27.68 8.46
N ASP A 90 25.50 28.63 9.24
CA ASP A 90 26.70 28.45 10.06
C ASP A 90 26.53 27.30 11.08
N ASN A 91 25.37 27.20 11.71
CA ASN A 91 25.09 26.08 12.62
C ASN A 91 25.00 24.74 11.89
N ILE A 92 24.40 24.69 10.70
CA ILE A 92 24.41 23.47 9.87
C ILE A 92 25.86 23.07 9.51
N TYR A 93 26.72 24.03 9.15
CA TYR A 93 28.14 23.76 8.92
C TYR A 93 28.86 23.27 10.18
N ARG A 94 28.58 23.84 11.35
CA ARG A 94 29.12 23.33 12.63
C ARG A 94 28.66 21.91 12.95
N LEU A 95 27.41 21.57 12.63
CA LEU A 95 26.87 20.22 12.81
C LEU A 95 27.55 19.22 11.86
N LYS A 96 27.92 19.63 10.64
CA LYS A 96 28.73 18.81 9.72
C LYS A 96 30.10 18.44 10.30
N GLU A 97 30.68 19.28 11.14
CA GLU A 97 31.96 19.03 11.80
C GLU A 97 31.81 18.40 13.20
N ASN A 98 30.58 18.18 13.66
CA ASN A 98 30.35 17.67 15.01
C ASN A 98 30.54 16.15 15.08
N HIS A 99 31.57 15.72 15.80
CA HIS A 99 31.89 14.31 15.99
C HIS A 99 31.14 13.64 17.15
N ASN A 100 30.36 14.41 17.93
CA ASN A 100 29.52 13.84 18.98
C ASN A 100 28.27 13.20 18.40
N SER A 101 27.75 12.16 19.05
CA SER A 101 26.46 11.56 18.69
C SER A 101 25.30 12.34 19.31
N ILE A 102 24.13 12.24 18.70
CA ILE A 102 22.91 12.85 19.29
C ILE A 102 22.63 12.21 20.65
N ASN A 103 22.88 10.92 20.79
CA ASN A 103 22.73 10.19 22.04
C ASN A 103 23.60 10.77 23.18
N SER A 104 24.87 11.11 22.91
CA SER A 104 25.73 11.68 23.97
C SER A 104 25.26 13.05 24.45
N ILE A 105 24.65 13.85 23.56
CA ILE A 105 24.07 15.15 23.90
C ILE A 105 22.77 14.97 24.71
N LEU A 106 21.88 14.08 24.28
CA LEU A 106 20.59 13.86 24.94
C LEU A 106 20.74 13.21 26.32
N MET A 107 21.70 12.31 26.49
CA MET A 107 21.99 11.66 27.78
C MET A 107 22.39 12.64 28.89
N ILE A 108 22.93 13.82 28.54
CA ILE A 108 23.29 14.87 29.52
C ILE A 108 22.04 15.38 30.25
N GLN A 109 20.86 15.31 29.63
CA GLN A 109 19.60 15.77 30.24
C GLN A 109 18.92 14.73 31.16
N GLY A 110 19.51 13.53 31.29
CA GLY A 110 19.04 12.45 32.15
C GLY A 110 18.41 11.27 31.38
N GLN A 111 18.60 10.05 31.91
CA GLN A 111 18.17 8.80 31.23
C GLN A 111 16.65 8.69 31.03
N GLU A 112 15.85 9.17 31.99
CA GLU A 112 14.38 9.12 31.88
C GLU A 112 13.86 9.97 30.72
N LYS A 113 14.31 11.24 30.62
CA LYS A 113 13.93 12.14 29.51
C LYS A 113 14.38 11.61 28.15
N TYR A 114 15.57 11.00 28.09
CA TYR A 114 16.04 10.35 26.88
C TYR A 114 15.11 9.21 26.46
N ARG A 115 14.74 8.33 27.39
CA ARG A 115 13.85 7.20 27.11
C ARG A 115 12.47 7.67 26.63
N GLU A 116 11.89 8.67 27.30
CA GLU A 116 10.61 9.27 26.91
C GLU A 116 10.66 9.85 25.48
N LEU A 117 11.72 10.60 25.16
CA LEU A 117 11.90 11.18 23.83
C LEU A 117 12.04 10.10 22.75
N VAL A 118 12.86 9.07 23.00
CA VAL A 118 13.06 7.97 22.04
C VAL A 118 11.75 7.21 21.81
N GLN A 119 10.96 6.95 22.86
CA GLN A 119 9.66 6.32 22.74
C GLN A 119 8.68 7.19 21.95
N TYR A 120 8.61 8.48 22.26
CA TYR A 120 7.76 9.43 21.54
C TYR A 120 8.12 9.49 20.04
N LEU A 121 9.41 9.62 19.72
CA LEU A 121 9.90 9.63 18.34
C LEU A 121 9.59 8.33 17.62
N ASN A 122 9.78 7.17 18.27
CA ASN A 122 9.41 5.87 17.70
C ASN A 122 7.94 5.85 17.28
N LEU A 123 7.05 6.21 18.20
CA LEU A 123 5.61 6.22 17.94
C LEU A 123 5.27 7.16 16.78
N LYS A 124 5.81 8.39 16.78
CA LYS A 124 5.56 9.36 15.72
C LYS A 124 6.09 8.92 14.35
N ILE A 125 7.26 8.29 14.29
CA ILE A 125 7.84 7.79 13.03
C ILE A 125 7.03 6.59 12.52
N VAL A 126 6.64 5.65 13.39
CA VAL A 126 5.79 4.51 13.03
C VAL A 126 4.45 5.01 12.50
N ASP A 127 3.78 5.93 13.21
CA ASP A 127 2.51 6.52 12.77
C ASP A 127 2.65 7.24 11.43
N PHE A 128 3.74 7.99 11.24
CA PHE A 128 4.03 8.65 9.98
C PHE A 128 4.21 7.64 8.83
N ILE A 129 4.99 6.58 9.03
CA ILE A 129 5.20 5.52 8.03
C ILE A 129 3.86 4.87 7.68
N PHE A 130 3.06 4.46 8.68
CA PHE A 130 1.74 3.87 8.42
C PHE A 130 0.79 4.84 7.72
N SER A 131 0.87 6.14 8.00
CA SER A 131 0.09 7.14 7.25
C SER A 131 0.48 7.24 5.78
N LYS A 132 1.74 6.93 5.43
CA LYS A 132 2.22 6.87 4.04
C LYS A 132 1.85 5.56 3.37
N ILE A 133 1.97 4.42 4.09
CA ILE A 133 1.61 3.09 3.60
C ILE A 133 0.11 3.00 3.26
N LYS A 134 -0.75 3.66 4.05
CA LYS A 134 -2.20 3.68 3.82
C LYS A 134 -2.67 4.55 2.65
N LYS A 135 -1.78 5.27 1.96
CA LYS A 135 -2.17 6.03 0.77
C LYS A 135 -2.42 5.07 -0.39
N GLU A 136 -3.44 5.35 -1.19
CA GLU A 136 -3.80 4.53 -2.36
C GLU A 136 -2.61 4.34 -3.32
N ASP A 137 -1.77 5.37 -3.47
CA ASP A 137 -0.60 5.31 -4.36
C ASP A 137 0.49 4.33 -3.88
N PHE A 138 0.54 3.97 -2.59
CA PHE A 138 1.62 3.13 -2.06
C PHE A 138 1.61 1.74 -2.67
N ASN A 139 0.43 1.09 -2.71
CA ASN A 139 0.31 -0.25 -3.26
C ASN A 139 0.62 -0.24 -4.77
N SER A 140 0.06 0.72 -5.51
CA SER A 140 0.33 0.91 -6.94
C SER A 140 1.83 1.07 -7.24
N ASN A 141 2.55 1.87 -6.44
CA ASN A 141 4.00 2.05 -6.62
C ASN A 141 4.79 0.75 -6.36
N ILE A 142 4.38 -0.08 -5.39
CA ILE A 142 5.02 -1.38 -5.16
C ILE A 142 4.71 -2.33 -6.31
N VAL A 143 3.48 -2.36 -6.81
CA VAL A 143 3.10 -3.21 -7.95
C VAL A 143 3.90 -2.81 -9.19
N GLU A 144 4.04 -1.51 -9.48
CA GLU A 144 4.87 -1.02 -10.59
C GLU A 144 6.35 -1.40 -10.42
N PHE A 145 6.88 -1.28 -9.20
CA PHE A 145 8.24 -1.73 -8.90
C PHE A 145 8.41 -3.24 -9.09
N ALA A 146 7.45 -4.04 -8.64
CA ALA A 146 7.43 -5.48 -8.82
C ALA A 146 7.34 -5.85 -10.29
N GLU A 147 6.51 -5.14 -11.07
CA GLU A 147 6.39 -5.31 -12.52
C GLU A 147 7.73 -5.09 -13.21
N ASN A 148 8.42 -3.99 -12.90
CA ASN A 148 9.73 -3.68 -13.48
C ASN A 148 10.78 -4.75 -13.12
N ILE A 149 10.82 -5.22 -11.87
CA ILE A 149 11.73 -6.28 -11.47
C ILE A 149 11.41 -7.60 -12.21
N LEU A 150 10.15 -8.02 -12.20
CA LEU A 150 9.75 -9.32 -12.71
C LEU A 150 9.83 -9.40 -14.23
N TYR A 151 9.46 -8.32 -14.94
CA TYR A 151 9.30 -8.33 -16.39
C TYR A 151 10.35 -7.54 -17.18
N GLU A 152 11.17 -6.70 -16.54
CA GLU A 152 12.35 -6.12 -17.21
C GLU A 152 13.64 -6.85 -16.81
N LYS A 153 13.82 -7.14 -15.52
CA LYS A 153 15.06 -7.72 -15.01
C LYS A 153 15.08 -9.25 -15.04
N TYR A 154 13.96 -9.89 -14.72
CA TYR A 154 13.87 -11.33 -14.52
C TYR A 154 12.84 -12.04 -15.44
N ALA A 155 12.47 -11.41 -16.56
CA ALA A 155 11.38 -11.89 -17.42
C ALA A 155 11.50 -13.37 -17.81
N GLY A 156 12.70 -13.80 -18.21
CA GLY A 156 12.96 -15.18 -18.60
C GLY A 156 12.84 -16.18 -17.45
N GLU A 157 13.27 -15.79 -16.25
CA GLU A 157 13.24 -16.64 -15.05
C GLU A 157 11.83 -16.78 -14.52
N VAL A 158 11.05 -15.69 -14.50
CA VAL A 158 9.63 -15.71 -14.11
C VAL A 158 8.84 -16.59 -15.08
N LYS A 159 9.04 -16.43 -16.38
CA LYS A 159 8.36 -17.25 -17.40
C LYS A 159 8.73 -18.73 -17.27
N ALA A 160 10.01 -19.04 -17.05
CA ALA A 160 10.48 -20.40 -16.82
C ALA A 160 9.85 -21.01 -15.55
N PHE A 161 9.83 -20.26 -14.45
CA PHE A 161 9.22 -20.70 -13.19
C PHE A 161 7.72 -20.98 -13.35
N VAL A 162 6.97 -20.08 -13.98
CA VAL A 162 5.53 -20.27 -14.23
C VAL A 162 5.30 -21.57 -15.02
N TYR A 163 6.06 -21.79 -16.10
CA TYR A 163 5.91 -22.99 -16.92
C TYR A 163 6.32 -24.26 -16.19
N GLU A 164 7.37 -24.23 -15.39
CA GLU A 164 7.78 -25.37 -14.58
C GLU A 164 6.70 -25.75 -13.56
N GLN A 165 6.15 -24.76 -12.83
CA GLN A 165 5.06 -25.00 -11.89
C GLN A 165 3.80 -25.53 -12.58
N MET A 166 3.48 -25.01 -13.77
CA MET A 166 2.35 -25.50 -14.55
C MET A 166 2.54 -26.93 -15.02
N ASP A 167 3.72 -27.28 -15.53
CA ASP A 167 4.03 -28.64 -15.97
C ASP A 167 3.86 -29.62 -14.78
N ILE A 168 4.32 -29.25 -13.58
CA ILE A 168 4.12 -30.04 -12.36
C ILE A 168 2.62 -30.23 -12.04
N VAL A 169 1.83 -29.15 -12.07
CA VAL A 169 0.39 -29.22 -11.78
C VAL A 169 -0.35 -30.04 -12.83
N LEU A 170 -0.02 -29.88 -14.11
CA LEU A 170 -0.64 -30.60 -15.21
C LEU A 170 -0.31 -32.09 -15.16
N ILE A 171 0.96 -32.46 -14.98
CA ILE A 171 1.36 -33.87 -14.83
C ILE A 171 0.68 -34.48 -13.59
N GLY A 172 0.63 -33.74 -12.48
CA GLY A 172 -0.09 -34.16 -11.28
C GLY A 172 -1.58 -34.39 -11.53
N PHE A 173 -2.23 -33.52 -12.30
CA PHE A 173 -3.63 -33.66 -12.69
C PHE A 173 -3.86 -34.84 -13.64
N LEU A 174 -3.00 -35.03 -14.65
CA LEU A 174 -3.07 -36.12 -15.61
C LEU A 174 -2.97 -37.50 -14.93
N ASN A 175 -2.19 -37.59 -13.86
CA ASN A 175 -2.03 -38.80 -13.08
C ASN A 175 -3.00 -38.89 -11.88
N SER A 176 -3.95 -37.96 -11.76
CA SER A 176 -4.86 -37.91 -10.63
C SER A 176 -6.07 -38.83 -10.82
N ASN A 177 -6.52 -39.45 -9.72
CA ASN A 177 -7.79 -40.17 -9.68
C ASN A 177 -8.99 -39.28 -10.03
N LYS A 178 -8.84 -37.95 -9.88
CA LYS A 178 -9.87 -36.97 -10.24
C LYS A 178 -10.12 -36.95 -11.74
N LEU A 179 -9.06 -36.93 -12.56
CA LEU A 179 -9.22 -37.01 -14.01
C LEU A 179 -9.91 -38.31 -14.43
N LYS A 180 -9.53 -39.45 -13.83
CA LYS A 180 -10.20 -40.74 -14.07
C LYS A 180 -11.70 -40.64 -13.77
N SER A 181 -12.09 -40.10 -12.62
CA SER A 181 -13.51 -39.94 -12.28
C SER A 181 -14.28 -39.02 -13.23
N GLU A 182 -13.65 -37.94 -13.72
CA GLU A 182 -14.28 -37.04 -14.70
C GLU A 182 -14.45 -37.72 -16.07
N ILE A 183 -13.48 -38.56 -16.48
CA ILE A 183 -13.59 -39.38 -17.69
C ILE A 183 -14.71 -40.41 -17.54
N GLU A 184 -14.79 -41.10 -16.41
CA GLU A 184 -15.87 -42.07 -16.13
C GLU A 184 -17.26 -41.40 -16.19
N LEU A 185 -17.41 -40.21 -15.58
CA LEU A 185 -18.64 -39.41 -15.68
C LEU A 185 -18.95 -38.98 -17.12
N GLY A 186 -17.92 -38.59 -17.89
CA GLY A 186 -18.05 -38.25 -19.30
C GLY A 186 -18.53 -39.43 -20.15
N ILE A 187 -17.94 -40.60 -19.96
CA ILE A 187 -18.37 -41.85 -20.61
C ILE A 187 -19.81 -42.17 -20.22
N GLN A 188 -20.16 -42.08 -18.94
CA GLN A 188 -21.52 -42.32 -18.47
C GLN A 188 -22.54 -41.35 -19.11
N SER A 189 -22.18 -40.08 -19.25
CA SER A 189 -22.99 -39.07 -19.92
C SER A 189 -23.22 -39.41 -21.40
N ILE A 190 -22.21 -39.91 -22.10
CA ILE A 190 -22.34 -40.37 -23.50
C ILE A 190 -23.26 -41.59 -23.56
N ILE A 191 -23.07 -42.57 -22.66
CA ILE A 191 -23.93 -43.75 -22.55
C ILE A 191 -25.39 -43.35 -22.34
N ASP A 192 -25.65 -42.42 -21.41
CA ASP A 192 -27.01 -41.96 -21.11
C ASP A 192 -27.65 -41.20 -22.27
N LYS A 193 -26.85 -40.47 -23.07
CA LYS A 193 -27.32 -39.83 -24.31
C LYS A 193 -27.73 -40.89 -25.33
N ILE A 194 -26.92 -41.93 -25.54
CA ILE A 194 -27.23 -43.02 -26.48
C ILE A 194 -28.51 -43.78 -26.05
N LYS A 195 -28.69 -44.05 -24.75
CA LYS A 195 -29.91 -44.71 -24.23
C LYS A 195 -31.20 -43.95 -24.52
N LYS A 196 -31.11 -42.63 -24.67
CA LYS A 196 -32.25 -41.72 -24.85
C LYS A 196 -32.36 -41.20 -26.29
N ASP A 197 -31.48 -41.61 -27.20
CA ASP A 197 -31.50 -41.15 -28.58
C ASP A 197 -32.57 -41.92 -29.38
N ASP A 198 -33.66 -41.22 -29.69
CA ASP A 198 -34.80 -41.75 -30.43
C ASP A 198 -34.62 -41.69 -31.95
N ARG A 199 -33.53 -41.07 -32.44
CA ARG A 199 -33.21 -41.01 -33.87
C ARG A 199 -32.89 -42.40 -34.42
N THR A 200 -33.10 -42.58 -35.72
CA THR A 200 -32.62 -43.79 -36.42
C THR A 200 -31.10 -43.71 -36.61
N LEU A 201 -30.42 -44.84 -36.83
CA LEU A 201 -28.98 -44.81 -37.17
C LEU A 201 -28.71 -43.96 -38.41
N TYR A 202 -29.64 -43.98 -39.37
CA TYR A 202 -29.57 -43.15 -40.56
C TYR A 202 -29.48 -41.64 -40.25
N GLU A 203 -30.18 -41.17 -39.21
CA GLU A 203 -30.16 -39.77 -38.79
C GLU A 203 -29.01 -39.42 -37.83
N ALA A 204 -28.43 -40.43 -37.18
CA ALA A 204 -27.40 -40.24 -36.16
C ALA A 204 -25.96 -40.37 -36.71
N ILE A 205 -25.78 -41.13 -37.78
CA ILE A 205 -24.48 -41.39 -38.40
C ILE A 205 -24.29 -40.46 -39.60
N PRO A 206 -23.09 -39.90 -39.83
CA PRO A 206 -22.81 -39.09 -41.02
C PRO A 206 -23.07 -39.85 -42.33
N ASP A 207 -23.67 -39.17 -43.31
CA ASP A 207 -23.93 -39.72 -44.65
C ASP A 207 -22.68 -40.31 -45.32
N SER A 208 -21.50 -39.77 -45.01
CA SER A 208 -20.23 -40.29 -45.54
C SER A 208 -19.99 -41.75 -45.15
N ILE A 209 -20.35 -42.15 -43.93
CA ILE A 209 -20.18 -43.53 -43.45
C ILE A 209 -21.21 -44.44 -44.11
N VAL A 210 -22.47 -44.00 -44.19
CA VAL A 210 -23.54 -44.75 -44.85
C VAL A 210 -23.19 -45.01 -46.32
N ASN A 211 -22.71 -43.98 -47.01
CA ASN A 211 -22.28 -44.09 -48.40
C ASN A 211 -21.06 -45.00 -48.54
N SER A 212 -20.07 -44.93 -47.64
CA SER A 212 -18.93 -45.86 -47.67
C SER A 212 -19.34 -47.32 -47.51
N ILE A 213 -20.34 -47.63 -46.67
CA ILE A 213 -20.85 -49.00 -46.50
C ILE A 213 -21.52 -49.46 -47.80
N LYS A 214 -22.38 -48.61 -48.40
CA LYS A 214 -23.06 -48.95 -49.66
C LYS A 214 -22.08 -49.11 -50.81
N SER A 215 -21.12 -48.20 -50.96
CA SER A 215 -20.06 -48.30 -51.97
C SER A 215 -19.19 -49.55 -51.77
N TYR A 216 -18.91 -49.97 -50.53
CA TYR A 216 -18.19 -51.22 -50.30
C TYR A 216 -18.99 -52.45 -50.75
N ILE A 217 -20.30 -52.46 -50.51
CA ILE A 217 -21.18 -53.55 -50.98
C ILE A 217 -21.23 -53.59 -52.51
N GLU A 218 -21.27 -52.42 -53.16
CA GLU A 218 -21.22 -52.30 -54.63
C GLU A 218 -19.86 -52.71 -55.22
N GLU A 219 -18.75 -52.35 -54.58
CA GLU A 219 -17.40 -52.63 -55.07
C GLU A 219 -17.00 -54.11 -54.87
N GLU A 220 -17.48 -54.77 -53.82
CA GLU A 220 -17.10 -56.13 -53.43
C GLU A 220 -18.22 -57.16 -53.64
N GLN A 221 -19.17 -56.91 -54.55
CA GLN A 221 -20.32 -57.78 -54.81
C GLN A 221 -19.93 -59.24 -55.05
N ASP A 222 -18.88 -59.46 -55.84
CA ASP A 222 -18.39 -60.80 -56.17
C ASP A 222 -17.89 -61.56 -54.92
N VAL A 223 -17.14 -60.88 -54.05
CA VAL A 223 -16.57 -61.47 -52.83
C VAL A 223 -17.68 -61.80 -51.83
N ILE A 224 -18.64 -60.90 -51.65
CA ILE A 224 -19.80 -61.08 -50.76
C ILE A 224 -20.63 -62.28 -51.22
N THR A 225 -20.92 -62.34 -52.51
CA THR A 225 -21.76 -63.37 -53.11
C THR A 225 -21.10 -64.74 -53.05
N LEU A 226 -19.80 -64.83 -53.36
CA LEU A 226 -19.01 -66.06 -53.20
C LEU A 226 -19.01 -66.53 -51.74
N GLY A 227 -18.79 -65.61 -50.77
CA GLY A 227 -18.81 -65.95 -49.36
C GLY A 227 -20.15 -66.54 -48.90
N ILE A 228 -21.27 -65.98 -49.35
CA ILE A 228 -22.61 -66.49 -49.00
C ILE A 228 -22.88 -67.83 -49.68
N LYS A 229 -22.48 -68.00 -50.94
CA LYS A 229 -22.60 -69.30 -51.63
C LYS A 229 -21.77 -70.38 -50.95
N ASP A 230 -20.56 -70.07 -50.50
CA ASP A 230 -19.70 -71.02 -49.78
C ASP A 230 -20.33 -71.44 -48.45
N ILE A 231 -20.97 -70.51 -47.73
CA ILE A 231 -21.76 -70.83 -46.54
C ILE A 231 -22.91 -71.79 -46.89
N LEU A 232 -23.68 -71.50 -47.94
CA LEU A 232 -24.78 -72.37 -48.40
C LEU A 232 -24.29 -73.76 -48.84
N LYS A 233 -23.06 -73.86 -49.35
CA LYS A 233 -22.40 -75.11 -49.74
C LYS A 233 -21.67 -75.81 -48.59
N SER A 234 -21.65 -75.23 -47.39
CA SER A 234 -21.04 -75.87 -46.23
C SER A 234 -21.73 -77.22 -45.92
N PRO A 235 -20.99 -78.27 -45.52
CA PRO A 235 -21.56 -79.59 -45.25
C PRO A 235 -22.73 -79.55 -44.27
N GLU A 236 -22.64 -78.71 -43.23
CA GLU A 236 -23.66 -78.57 -42.20
C GLU A 236 -24.97 -77.99 -42.75
N ILE A 237 -24.91 -76.97 -43.60
CA ILE A 237 -26.09 -76.40 -44.25
C ILE A 237 -26.65 -77.36 -45.30
N GLN A 238 -25.80 -78.00 -46.10
CA GLN A 238 -26.26 -78.98 -47.10
C GLN A 238 -27.01 -80.14 -46.46
N ASP A 239 -26.51 -80.70 -45.36
CA ASP A 239 -27.16 -81.79 -44.63
C ASP A 239 -28.49 -81.34 -44.01
N LYS A 240 -28.55 -80.11 -43.48
CA LYS A 240 -29.79 -79.52 -42.94
C LYS A 240 -30.83 -79.26 -44.04
N LEU A 241 -30.41 -78.82 -45.22
CA LEU A 241 -31.29 -78.62 -46.37
C LEU A 241 -31.82 -79.96 -46.90
N LYS A 242 -30.95 -80.96 -47.08
CA LYS A 242 -31.35 -82.31 -47.53
C LYS A 242 -32.34 -82.95 -46.57
N SER A 243 -32.09 -82.86 -45.26
CA SER A 243 -33.00 -83.40 -44.24
C SER A 243 -34.33 -82.65 -44.19
N SER A 244 -34.33 -81.32 -44.30
CA SER A 244 -35.56 -80.51 -44.36
C SER A 244 -36.37 -80.81 -45.63
N LEU A 245 -35.71 -81.01 -46.78
CA LEU A 245 -36.37 -81.42 -48.02
C LEU A 245 -36.96 -82.82 -47.91
N ALA A 246 -36.20 -83.78 -47.35
CA ALA A 246 -36.68 -85.13 -47.10
C ALA A 246 -37.93 -85.14 -46.22
N GLU A 247 -37.94 -84.34 -45.16
CA GLU A 247 -39.09 -84.18 -44.28
C GLU A 247 -40.29 -83.55 -45.01
N LEU A 248 -40.09 -82.45 -45.72
CA LEU A 248 -41.14 -81.78 -46.50
C LEU A 248 -41.75 -82.70 -47.56
N VAL A 249 -40.92 -83.43 -48.30
CA VAL A 249 -41.39 -84.38 -49.31
C VAL A 249 -42.15 -85.50 -48.62
N ASN A 250 -41.62 -86.10 -47.55
CA ASN A 250 -42.27 -87.20 -46.84
C ASN A 250 -43.63 -86.81 -46.22
N GLN A 251 -43.76 -85.58 -45.70
CA GLN A 251 -45.03 -85.07 -45.16
C GLN A 251 -46.10 -84.85 -46.24
N ASN A 252 -45.69 -84.51 -47.47
CA ASN A 252 -46.61 -84.13 -48.55
C ASN A 252 -46.79 -85.23 -49.60
N LEU A 253 -45.97 -86.28 -49.61
CA LEU A 253 -46.07 -87.38 -50.58
C LEU A 253 -47.16 -88.37 -50.15
N ASN A 254 -48.12 -88.63 -51.03
CA ASN A 254 -49.12 -89.67 -50.80
C ASN A 254 -48.50 -91.07 -50.91
N LYS A 255 -48.94 -92.01 -50.06
CA LYS A 255 -48.48 -93.42 -49.99
C LYS A 255 -48.53 -94.16 -51.32
N VAL A 256 -49.41 -93.77 -52.24
CA VAL A 256 -49.49 -94.38 -53.59
C VAL A 256 -48.32 -93.93 -54.47
N VAL A 257 -47.90 -92.67 -54.35
CA VAL A 257 -46.76 -92.11 -55.10
C VAL A 257 -45.44 -92.64 -54.54
N SER A 258 -45.37 -92.85 -53.22
CA SER A 258 -44.17 -93.39 -52.56
C SER A 258 -43.82 -94.84 -52.97
N ILE A 259 -44.76 -95.59 -53.57
CA ILE A 259 -44.52 -96.93 -54.12
C ILE A 259 -43.67 -96.87 -55.40
N PHE A 260 -43.81 -95.79 -56.17
CA PHE A 260 -43.12 -95.62 -57.44
C PHE A 260 -41.88 -94.73 -57.34
N ILE A 261 -41.87 -93.78 -56.39
CA ILE A 261 -40.77 -92.82 -56.20
C ILE A 261 -40.56 -92.59 -54.70
N THR A 262 -39.34 -92.80 -54.20
CA THR A 262 -39.06 -92.57 -52.79
C THR A 262 -38.94 -91.08 -52.46
N PRO A 263 -39.39 -90.62 -51.28
CA PRO A 263 -39.19 -89.25 -50.82
C PRO A 263 -37.72 -88.81 -50.87
N GLU A 264 -36.79 -89.72 -50.59
CA GLU A 264 -35.35 -89.48 -50.65
C GLU A 264 -34.89 -89.15 -52.07
N LEU A 265 -35.38 -89.88 -53.08
CA LEU A 265 -35.01 -89.65 -54.48
C LEU A 265 -35.54 -88.32 -55.01
N ILE A 266 -36.74 -87.92 -54.58
CA ILE A 266 -37.32 -86.61 -54.93
C ILE A 266 -36.50 -85.51 -54.26
N SER A 267 -36.20 -85.68 -52.98
CA SER A 267 -35.44 -84.69 -52.20
C SER A 267 -34.03 -84.50 -52.74
N GLU A 268 -33.36 -85.58 -53.13
CA GLU A 268 -32.04 -85.54 -53.76
C GLU A 268 -32.09 -84.84 -55.13
N LYS A 269 -33.08 -85.16 -55.97
CA LYS A 269 -33.25 -84.47 -57.28
C LYS A 269 -33.58 -82.99 -57.14
N VAL A 270 -34.43 -82.63 -56.16
CA VAL A 270 -34.76 -81.24 -55.86
C VAL A 270 -33.55 -80.52 -55.31
N PHE A 271 -32.78 -81.15 -54.41
CA PHE A 271 -31.56 -80.58 -53.85
C PHE A 271 -30.51 -80.31 -54.95
N ILE A 272 -30.27 -81.25 -55.87
CA ILE A 272 -29.35 -81.06 -57.00
C ILE A 272 -29.82 -79.91 -57.91
N ALA A 273 -31.13 -79.79 -58.14
CA ALA A 273 -31.69 -78.68 -58.91
C ALA A 273 -31.51 -77.34 -58.19
N LEU A 274 -31.68 -77.31 -56.87
CA LEU A 274 -31.45 -76.13 -56.02
C LEU A 274 -29.97 -75.74 -55.99
N GLU A 275 -29.05 -76.69 -55.84
CA GLU A 275 -27.60 -76.42 -55.85
C GLU A 275 -27.16 -75.80 -57.18
N LYS A 276 -27.68 -76.31 -58.30
CA LYS A 276 -27.46 -75.70 -59.62
C LYS A 276 -28.08 -74.31 -59.75
N TYR A 277 -29.21 -74.07 -59.09
CA TYR A 277 -29.87 -72.77 -59.08
C TYR A 277 -29.14 -71.75 -58.20
N ILE A 278 -28.54 -72.18 -57.09
CA ILE A 278 -27.70 -71.33 -56.22
C ILE A 278 -26.51 -70.74 -57.00
N ASP A 279 -25.97 -71.47 -57.98
CA ASP A 279 -24.88 -70.99 -58.83
C ASP A 279 -25.33 -70.11 -60.01
N SER A 280 -26.62 -69.78 -60.10
CA SER A 280 -27.14 -68.90 -61.16
C SER A 280 -26.84 -67.41 -60.89
N PRO A 281 -26.71 -66.57 -61.94
CA PRO A 281 -26.59 -65.12 -61.79
C PRO A 281 -27.81 -64.48 -61.12
N GLU A 282 -28.99 -65.09 -61.23
CA GLU A 282 -30.22 -64.58 -60.59
C GLU A 282 -30.13 -64.62 -59.06
N VAL A 283 -29.41 -65.62 -58.51
CA VAL A 283 -29.18 -65.73 -57.06
C VAL A 283 -28.17 -64.70 -56.57
N ASP A 284 -27.23 -64.26 -57.42
CA ASP A 284 -26.22 -63.25 -57.07
C ASP A 284 -26.86 -61.89 -56.82
N GLU A 285 -27.72 -61.47 -57.76
CA GLU A 285 -28.54 -60.27 -57.61
C GLU A 285 -29.45 -60.34 -56.37
N THR A 286 -29.99 -61.53 -56.10
CA THR A 286 -30.85 -61.76 -54.91
C THR A 286 -30.05 -61.65 -53.61
N ILE A 287 -28.82 -62.20 -53.57
CA ILE A 287 -27.94 -62.13 -52.40
C ILE A 287 -27.57 -60.68 -52.09
N ILE A 288 -27.16 -59.91 -53.10
CA ILE A 288 -26.81 -58.49 -52.92
C ILE A 288 -28.03 -57.69 -52.45
N TYR A 289 -29.20 -57.89 -53.08
CA TYR A 289 -30.43 -57.25 -52.63
C TYR A 289 -30.76 -57.56 -51.16
N ILE A 290 -30.62 -58.81 -50.72
CA ILE A 290 -30.84 -59.19 -49.32
C ILE A 290 -29.86 -58.48 -48.38
N ILE A 291 -28.59 -58.33 -48.79
CA ILE A 291 -27.57 -57.63 -48.00
C ILE A 291 -27.86 -56.14 -47.91
N GLU A 292 -28.17 -55.49 -49.03
CA GLU A 292 -28.53 -54.07 -49.05
C GLU A 292 -29.78 -53.78 -48.21
N ASP A 293 -30.84 -54.57 -48.38
CA ASP A 293 -32.07 -54.46 -47.58
C ASP A 293 -31.82 -54.74 -46.10
N SER A 294 -30.91 -55.66 -45.77
CA SER A 294 -30.50 -55.92 -44.38
C SER A 294 -29.76 -54.73 -43.77
N VAL A 295 -28.86 -54.09 -44.54
CA VAL A 295 -28.16 -52.88 -44.10
C VAL A 295 -29.12 -51.73 -43.90
N ASP A 296 -30.06 -51.52 -44.83
CA ASP A 296 -31.09 -50.48 -44.70
C ASP A 296 -32.01 -50.75 -43.50
N LYS A 297 -32.38 -52.00 -43.24
CA LYS A 297 -33.12 -52.38 -42.02
C LYS A 297 -32.35 -52.03 -40.76
N VAL A 298 -31.06 -52.37 -40.68
CA VAL A 298 -30.18 -52.03 -39.54
C VAL A 298 -30.09 -50.51 -39.35
N LEU A 299 -29.92 -49.75 -40.43
CA LEU A 299 -29.84 -48.28 -40.38
C LEU A 299 -31.15 -47.61 -39.94
N ASN A 300 -32.29 -48.25 -40.19
CA ASN A 300 -33.61 -47.76 -39.78
C ASN A 300 -33.97 -48.08 -38.31
N HIS A 301 -33.20 -48.90 -37.63
CA HIS A 301 -33.38 -49.10 -36.19
C HIS A 301 -33.01 -47.83 -35.41
N LYS A 302 -33.68 -47.64 -34.27
CA LYS A 302 -33.38 -46.54 -33.36
C LYS A 302 -32.03 -46.75 -32.68
N VAL A 303 -31.29 -45.66 -32.48
CA VAL A 303 -30.02 -45.67 -31.75
C VAL A 303 -30.20 -46.18 -30.33
N SER A 304 -31.30 -45.82 -29.65
CA SER A 304 -31.63 -46.31 -28.31
C SER A 304 -31.91 -47.81 -28.24
N ASP A 305 -32.40 -48.44 -29.31
CA ASP A 305 -32.71 -49.87 -29.32
C ASP A 305 -31.46 -50.71 -29.58
N ILE A 306 -30.61 -50.32 -30.52
CA ILE A 306 -29.28 -50.93 -30.73
C ILE A 306 -28.35 -50.63 -29.55
N GLY A 307 -28.49 -49.42 -29.00
CA GLY A 307 -27.76 -48.97 -27.83
C GLY A 307 -28.01 -49.85 -26.62
N LYS A 308 -29.24 -50.27 -26.31
CA LYS A 308 -29.53 -51.11 -25.14
C LYS A 308 -28.72 -52.41 -25.12
N ASP A 309 -28.69 -53.14 -26.22
CA ASP A 309 -27.99 -54.43 -26.29
C ASP A 309 -26.46 -54.27 -26.18
N ILE A 310 -25.90 -53.23 -26.83
CA ILE A 310 -24.47 -52.91 -26.74
C ILE A 310 -24.11 -52.38 -25.35
N LEU A 311 -25.00 -51.58 -24.74
CA LEU A 311 -24.77 -50.95 -23.44
C LEU A 311 -24.94 -51.91 -22.26
N ASP A 312 -25.75 -52.97 -22.41
CA ASP A 312 -25.83 -54.05 -21.43
C ASP A 312 -24.52 -54.87 -21.39
N ILE A 313 -23.84 -55.02 -22.54
CA ILE A 313 -22.49 -55.61 -22.63
C ILE A 313 -21.43 -54.70 -21.96
N ILE A 314 -21.64 -53.38 -21.97
CA ILE A 314 -20.79 -52.31 -21.38
C ILE A 314 -21.28 -51.91 -19.97
N SER A 315 -22.05 -52.76 -19.28
CA SER A 315 -22.52 -52.52 -17.91
C SER A 315 -21.46 -51.93 -16.97
N ASN A 316 -21.92 -51.17 -15.96
CA ASN A 316 -21.16 -50.26 -15.06
C ASN A 316 -19.77 -50.73 -14.58
N ASP A 317 -19.50 -52.04 -14.48
CA ASP A 317 -18.18 -52.55 -14.08
C ASP A 317 -17.09 -52.35 -15.15
N LYS A 318 -17.45 -52.22 -16.44
CA LYS A 318 -16.49 -52.05 -17.55
C LYS A 318 -16.23 -50.61 -17.98
N THR A 319 -16.97 -49.63 -17.45
CA THR A 319 -16.69 -48.21 -17.67
C THR A 319 -15.30 -47.84 -17.17
N SER A 320 -14.87 -48.51 -16.09
CA SER A 320 -13.51 -48.45 -15.55
C SER A 320 -12.46 -48.83 -16.60
N ILE A 321 -12.67 -49.92 -17.35
CA ILE A 321 -11.75 -50.41 -18.39
C ILE A 321 -11.58 -49.37 -19.50
N PHE A 322 -12.67 -48.77 -19.98
CA PHE A 322 -12.58 -47.71 -20.99
C PHE A 322 -11.89 -46.46 -20.45
N SER A 323 -12.18 -46.07 -19.21
CA SER A 323 -11.48 -44.96 -18.57
C SER A 323 -9.99 -45.24 -18.41
N ASP A 324 -9.61 -46.48 -18.10
CA ASP A 324 -8.22 -46.91 -17.95
C ASP A 324 -7.49 -46.89 -19.29
N ILE A 325 -8.13 -47.31 -20.39
CA ILE A 325 -7.56 -47.21 -21.75
C ILE A 325 -7.32 -45.74 -22.12
N ILE A 326 -8.28 -44.85 -21.82
CA ILE A 326 -8.14 -43.42 -22.12
C ILE A 326 -7.04 -42.80 -21.25
N ILE A 327 -7.01 -43.12 -19.96
CA ILE A 327 -5.95 -42.68 -19.03
C ILE A 327 -4.60 -43.18 -19.53
N GLU A 328 -4.46 -44.46 -19.87
CA GLU A 328 -3.20 -45.03 -20.37
C GLU A 328 -2.75 -44.35 -21.68
N TYR A 329 -3.67 -44.08 -22.60
CA TYR A 329 -3.38 -43.35 -23.83
C TYR A 329 -2.89 -41.92 -23.56
N ILE A 330 -3.56 -41.20 -22.66
CA ILE A 330 -3.21 -39.82 -22.29
C ILE A 330 -1.92 -39.78 -21.46
N SER A 331 -1.69 -40.79 -20.61
CA SER A 331 -0.53 -40.90 -19.73
C SER A 331 0.75 -41.35 -20.44
N HIS A 332 0.67 -41.69 -21.72
CA HIS A 332 1.86 -41.98 -22.50
C HIS A 332 2.73 -40.72 -22.66
N GLU A 333 4.02 -40.84 -22.35
CA GLU A 333 4.99 -39.72 -22.26
C GLU A 333 5.02 -38.83 -23.51
N GLU A 334 4.92 -39.42 -24.71
CA GLU A 334 4.87 -38.67 -25.97
C GLU A 334 3.60 -37.83 -26.11
N LYS A 335 2.47 -38.34 -25.62
CA LYS A 335 1.15 -37.67 -25.68
C LYS A 335 1.05 -36.58 -24.63
N GLN A 336 1.52 -36.83 -23.41
CA GLN A 336 1.65 -35.82 -22.37
C GLN A 336 2.53 -34.67 -22.85
N SER A 337 3.68 -34.96 -23.46
CA SER A 337 4.57 -33.94 -24.01
C SER A 337 3.91 -33.08 -25.09
N LYS A 338 3.13 -33.70 -25.99
CA LYS A 338 2.35 -32.96 -27.01
C LYS A 338 1.25 -32.10 -26.37
N LEU A 339 0.56 -32.61 -25.36
CA LEU A 339 -0.49 -31.87 -24.65
C LEU A 339 0.08 -30.67 -23.88
N LEU A 340 1.17 -30.88 -23.15
CA LEU A 340 1.90 -29.82 -22.44
C LEU A 340 2.40 -28.75 -23.41
N LYS A 341 2.90 -29.16 -24.58
CA LYS A 341 3.31 -28.21 -25.63
C LYS A 341 2.13 -27.37 -26.13
N LEU A 342 0.98 -27.98 -26.43
CA LEU A 342 -0.21 -27.25 -26.86
C LEU A 342 -0.69 -26.25 -25.81
N ILE A 343 -0.65 -26.64 -24.54
CA ILE A 343 -1.02 -25.75 -23.42
C ILE A 343 -0.01 -24.60 -23.32
N ARG A 344 1.30 -24.89 -23.41
CA ARG A 344 2.37 -23.87 -23.38
C ARG A 344 2.23 -22.89 -24.54
N ASP A 345 2.03 -23.37 -25.77
CA ASP A 345 1.87 -22.53 -26.96
C ASP A 345 0.64 -21.61 -26.81
N LYS A 346 -0.45 -22.12 -26.23
CA LYS A 346 -1.65 -21.34 -25.95
C LYS A 346 -1.42 -20.27 -24.87
N LEU A 347 -0.66 -20.59 -23.82
CA LEU A 347 -0.28 -19.64 -22.77
C LEU A 347 0.67 -18.56 -23.27
N GLU A 348 1.60 -18.89 -24.16
CA GLU A 348 2.47 -17.90 -24.81
C GLU A 348 1.67 -16.86 -25.60
N SER A 349 0.52 -17.26 -26.16
CA SER A 349 -0.39 -16.33 -26.85
C SER A 349 -1.18 -15.42 -25.89
N GLU A 350 -1.18 -15.70 -24.58
CA GLU A 350 -1.94 -14.98 -23.55
C GLU A 350 -1.02 -14.38 -22.46
N ASP A 351 0.26 -14.12 -22.80
CA ASP A 351 1.30 -13.66 -21.87
C ASP A 351 0.90 -12.40 -21.07
N THR A 352 0.15 -11.48 -21.69
CA THR A 352 -0.38 -10.28 -21.03
C THR A 352 -1.38 -10.61 -19.91
N VAL A 353 -2.24 -11.61 -20.10
CA VAL A 353 -3.24 -12.02 -19.10
C VAL A 353 -2.56 -12.66 -17.89
N ILE A 354 -1.54 -13.49 -18.14
CA ILE A 354 -0.73 -14.10 -17.08
C ILE A 354 -0.04 -13.01 -16.27
N LYS A 355 0.56 -12.03 -16.95
CA LYS A 355 1.20 -10.88 -16.32
C LYS A 355 0.24 -10.11 -15.42
N GLU A 356 -0.92 -9.71 -15.93
CA GLU A 356 -1.93 -9.00 -15.15
C GLU A 356 -2.37 -9.83 -13.92
N LYS A 357 -2.53 -11.14 -14.07
CA LYS A 357 -2.93 -12.00 -12.96
C LYS A 357 -1.85 -12.11 -11.89
N VAL A 358 -0.59 -12.27 -12.27
CA VAL A 358 0.55 -12.27 -11.33
C VAL A 358 0.61 -10.95 -10.56
N LEU A 359 0.51 -9.82 -11.25
CA LEU A 359 0.51 -8.50 -10.60
C LEU A 359 -0.68 -8.30 -9.67
N SER A 360 -1.86 -8.81 -10.03
CA SER A 360 -3.04 -8.78 -9.15
C SER A 360 -2.82 -9.57 -7.86
N LEU A 361 -2.21 -10.76 -7.94
CA LEU A 361 -1.89 -11.59 -6.77
C LEU A 361 -0.83 -10.93 -5.87
N ILE A 362 0.13 -10.24 -6.46
CA ILE A 362 1.13 -9.45 -5.70
C ILE A 362 0.43 -8.31 -4.96
N SER A 363 -0.44 -7.58 -5.63
CA SER A 363 -1.24 -6.50 -5.02
C SER A 363 -2.06 -7.01 -3.83
N GLU A 364 -2.81 -8.11 -4.02
CA GLU A 364 -3.58 -8.75 -2.96
C GLU A 364 -2.67 -9.23 -1.80
N GLY A 365 -1.51 -9.81 -2.12
CA GLY A 365 -0.53 -10.25 -1.14
C GLY A 365 0.05 -9.11 -0.31
N ILE A 366 0.33 -7.96 -0.93
CA ILE A 366 0.81 -6.76 -0.23
C ILE A 366 -0.27 -6.24 0.72
N GLU A 367 -1.52 -6.16 0.29
CA GLU A 367 -2.63 -5.74 1.15
C GLU A 367 -2.80 -6.67 2.35
N LEU A 368 -2.70 -7.98 2.14
CA LEU A 368 -2.75 -8.96 3.22
C LEU A 368 -1.62 -8.73 4.21
N ILE A 369 -0.38 -8.55 3.75
CA ILE A 369 0.80 -8.31 4.60
C ILE A 369 0.65 -7.02 5.40
N ILE A 370 0.26 -5.91 4.77
CA ILE A 370 0.12 -4.59 5.42
C ILE A 370 -0.89 -4.65 6.57
N ASN A 371 -1.94 -5.45 6.43
CA ASN A 371 -3.00 -5.56 7.41
C ASN A 371 -2.69 -6.54 8.56
N GLN A 372 -1.56 -7.25 8.53
CA GLN A 372 -1.19 -8.15 9.63
C GLN A 372 -0.57 -7.40 10.82
N GLU A 373 -0.88 -7.85 12.03
CA GLU A 373 -0.24 -7.32 13.25
C GLU A 373 1.28 -7.54 13.25
N GLU A 374 1.74 -8.64 12.65
CA GLU A 374 3.16 -8.95 12.53
C GLU A 374 3.92 -7.91 11.70
N PHE A 375 3.34 -7.42 10.61
CA PHE A 375 3.95 -6.36 9.80
C PHE A 375 4.13 -5.07 10.62
N LYS A 376 3.12 -4.68 11.40
CA LYS A 376 3.22 -3.53 12.31
C LYS A 376 4.33 -3.68 13.34
N ARG A 377 4.50 -4.89 13.90
CA ARG A 377 5.60 -5.21 14.80
C ARG A 377 6.95 -5.06 14.10
N ILE A 378 7.13 -5.66 12.92
CA ILE A 378 8.37 -5.58 12.15
C ILE A 378 8.73 -4.12 11.84
N VAL A 379 7.77 -3.32 11.36
CA VAL A 379 7.99 -1.89 11.09
C VAL A 379 8.41 -1.16 12.36
N THR A 380 7.76 -1.44 13.50
CA THR A 380 8.11 -0.82 14.79
C THR A 380 9.53 -1.18 15.21
N ASP A 381 9.93 -2.45 15.09
CA ASP A 381 11.27 -2.91 15.45
C ASP A 381 12.34 -2.31 14.53
N VAL A 382 12.09 -2.27 13.21
CA VAL A 382 12.99 -1.64 12.23
C VAL A 382 13.15 -0.15 12.53
N VAL A 383 12.05 0.56 12.79
CA VAL A 383 12.10 1.98 13.16
C VAL A 383 12.88 2.17 14.46
N HIS A 384 12.66 1.33 15.46
CA HIS A 384 13.38 1.40 16.72
C HIS A 384 14.89 1.22 16.54
N HIS A 385 15.29 0.14 15.86
CA HIS A 385 16.71 -0.12 15.59
C HIS A 385 17.36 0.98 14.76
N THR A 386 16.69 1.45 13.70
CA THR A 386 17.19 2.54 12.87
C THR A 386 17.31 3.85 13.66
N LEU A 387 16.31 4.19 14.49
CA LEU A 387 16.35 5.37 15.33
C LEU A 387 17.54 5.33 16.31
N ILE A 388 17.73 4.20 17.00
CA ILE A 388 18.86 4.03 17.92
C ILE A 388 20.20 4.12 17.17
N ASN A 389 20.30 3.52 15.97
CA ASN A 389 21.50 3.61 15.14
C ASN A 389 21.81 5.06 14.74
N ILE A 390 20.81 5.81 14.27
CA ILE A 390 20.95 7.23 13.92
C ILE A 390 21.38 8.05 15.14
N LEU A 391 20.76 7.82 16.30
CA LEU A 391 21.10 8.56 17.52
C LEU A 391 22.52 8.29 17.99
N ASN A 392 23.05 7.09 17.77
CA ASN A 392 24.41 6.71 18.18
C ASN A 392 25.49 7.11 17.19
N GLN A 393 25.14 7.43 15.95
CA GLN A 393 26.10 7.90 14.95
C GLN A 393 26.54 9.35 15.22
N PRO A 394 27.78 9.72 14.86
CA PRO A 394 28.23 11.12 14.93
C PRO A 394 27.31 12.02 14.11
N ILE A 395 26.95 13.19 14.63
CA ILE A 395 26.10 14.15 13.91
C ILE A 395 26.69 14.47 12.53
N SER A 396 28.00 14.64 12.45
CA SER A 396 28.74 14.82 11.18
C SER A 396 28.42 13.78 10.11
N SER A 397 28.11 12.53 10.47
CA SER A 397 27.75 11.47 9.52
C SER A 397 26.35 11.64 8.93
N ILE A 398 25.40 12.18 9.71
CA ILE A 398 24.03 12.46 9.24
C ILE A 398 24.04 13.63 8.25
N PHE A 399 24.92 14.61 8.47
CA PHE A 399 25.01 15.83 7.66
C PHE A 399 26.09 15.76 6.57
N LYS A 400 26.84 14.65 6.45
CA LYS A 400 28.03 14.53 5.60
C LYS A 400 27.74 14.78 4.11
N ASP A 401 26.64 14.23 3.63
CA ASP A 401 26.28 14.23 2.20
C ASP A 401 25.34 15.37 1.81
N LEU A 402 25.04 16.30 2.73
CA LEU A 402 24.22 17.47 2.41
C LEU A 402 24.98 18.40 1.48
N ASP A 403 24.49 18.60 0.27
CA ASP A 403 25.05 19.58 -0.66
C ASP A 403 24.53 21.01 -0.33
N ILE A 404 24.99 22.00 -1.08
CA ILE A 404 24.58 23.40 -0.89
C ILE A 404 23.06 23.56 -1.11
N ASN A 405 22.47 22.83 -2.06
CA ASN A 405 21.05 22.90 -2.37
C ASN A 405 20.18 22.33 -1.24
N ASN A 406 20.63 21.25 -0.59
CA ASN A 406 19.98 20.67 0.57
C ASN A 406 20.03 21.63 1.76
N ILE A 407 21.17 22.30 1.99
CA ILE A 407 21.31 23.28 3.08
C ILE A 407 20.36 24.47 2.87
N ASP A 408 20.26 24.98 1.64
CA ASP A 408 19.33 26.07 1.33
C ASP A 408 17.87 25.64 1.55
N SER A 409 17.50 24.44 1.12
CA SER A 409 16.15 23.89 1.35
C SER A 409 15.84 23.73 2.85
N ILE A 410 16.78 23.19 3.63
CA ILE A 410 16.63 23.07 5.10
C ILE A 410 16.49 24.44 5.75
N THR A 411 17.28 25.42 5.29
CA THR A 411 17.24 26.80 5.79
C THR A 411 15.87 27.42 5.51
N GLU A 412 15.30 27.21 4.33
CA GLU A 412 13.96 27.67 3.98
C GLU A 412 12.88 27.04 4.88
N TYR A 413 12.92 25.72 5.09
CA TYR A 413 11.99 25.04 6.00
C TYR A 413 12.11 25.54 7.45
N LEU A 414 13.34 25.74 7.95
CA LEU A 414 13.57 26.29 9.29
C LEU A 414 13.07 27.73 9.42
N ASN A 415 13.20 28.54 8.37
CA ASN A 415 12.66 29.90 8.35
C ASN A 415 11.14 29.94 8.41
N ILE A 416 10.46 29.01 7.73
CA ILE A 416 8.99 28.90 7.81
C ILE A 416 8.59 28.61 9.26
N GLY A 417 9.23 27.62 9.90
CA GLY A 417 8.95 27.28 11.30
C GLY A 417 9.30 28.41 12.30
N LEU A 418 10.42 29.10 12.10
CA LEU A 418 10.80 30.26 12.91
C LEU A 418 9.83 31.42 12.74
N HIS A 419 9.36 31.67 11.52
CA HIS A 419 8.36 32.70 11.26
C HIS A 419 7.04 32.40 11.97
N GLU A 420 6.60 31.14 11.93
CA GLU A 420 5.43 30.69 12.67
C GLU A 420 5.60 30.88 14.19
N LEU A 421 6.76 30.50 14.74
CA LEU A 421 7.06 30.68 16.17
C LEU A 421 7.07 32.16 16.57
N VAL A 422 7.73 33.02 15.79
CA VAL A 422 7.84 34.47 16.07
C VAL A 422 6.49 35.18 16.02
N ASN A 423 5.59 34.74 15.14
CA ASN A 423 4.28 35.38 15.00
C ASN A 423 3.23 34.81 15.96
N ASN A 424 3.21 33.49 16.15
CA ASN A 424 2.10 32.80 16.85
C ASN A 424 2.41 32.50 18.32
N HIS A 425 3.69 32.34 18.69
CA HIS A 425 4.06 31.88 20.03
C HIS A 425 4.87 32.91 20.81
N LEU A 426 5.76 33.66 20.16
CA LEU A 426 6.61 34.65 20.81
C LEU A 426 5.83 35.72 21.58
N PRO A 427 4.70 36.27 21.08
CA PRO A 427 3.95 37.26 21.84
C PRO A 427 3.47 36.75 23.20
N GLY A 428 3.04 35.49 23.26
CA GLY A 428 2.63 34.82 24.50
C GLY A 428 3.81 34.60 25.45
N ILE A 429 4.98 34.21 24.92
CA ILE A 429 6.21 34.04 25.69
C ILE A 429 6.63 35.38 26.33
N VAL A 430 6.72 36.45 25.54
CA VAL A 430 7.11 37.79 26.03
C VAL A 430 6.16 38.29 27.12
N THR A 431 4.86 38.09 26.94
CA THR A 431 3.84 38.48 27.93
C THR A 431 4.03 37.70 29.24
N THR A 432 4.31 36.40 29.16
CA THR A 432 4.50 35.53 30.32
C THR A 432 5.77 35.88 31.10
N MET A 433 6.81 36.36 30.42
CA MET A 433 8.07 36.76 31.06
C MET A 433 7.95 38.01 31.92
N ASN A 434 6.90 38.83 31.76
CA ASN A 434 6.68 40.09 32.49
C ASN A 434 7.95 40.95 32.59
N ILE A 435 8.38 41.48 31.44
CA ILE A 435 9.61 42.28 31.33
C ILE A 435 9.59 43.48 32.29
N ALA A 436 8.42 44.08 32.53
CA ALA A 436 8.28 45.18 33.48
C ALA A 436 8.75 44.80 34.89
N SER A 437 8.33 43.63 35.39
CA SER A 437 8.78 43.09 36.68
C SER A 437 10.27 42.79 36.70
N ILE A 438 10.80 42.19 35.61
CA ILE A 438 12.24 41.89 35.52
C ILE A 438 13.08 43.17 35.65
N VAL A 439 12.67 44.23 34.96
CA VAL A 439 13.35 45.53 35.00
C VAL A 439 13.20 46.19 36.36
N GLU A 440 12.00 46.16 36.96
CA GLU A 440 11.77 46.67 38.33
C GLU A 440 12.67 45.98 39.35
N ASP A 441 12.72 44.64 39.33
CA ASP A 441 13.53 43.84 40.25
C ASP A 441 15.02 44.11 40.04
N GLN A 442 15.46 44.23 38.79
CA GLN A 442 16.84 44.56 38.46
C GLN A 442 17.24 45.94 38.99
N ILE A 443 16.39 46.96 38.85
CA ILE A 443 16.65 48.30 39.38
C ILE A 443 16.68 48.28 40.91
N ASN A 444 15.75 47.56 41.55
CA ASN A 444 15.70 47.45 43.01
C ASN A 444 16.90 46.67 43.60
N SER A 445 17.53 45.80 42.81
CA SER A 445 18.72 45.03 43.18
C SER A 445 19.98 45.89 43.28
N PHE A 446 20.02 47.04 42.58
CA PHE A 446 21.14 47.96 42.66
C PHE A 446 21.21 48.64 44.03
N ASP A 447 22.42 49.03 44.42
CA ASP A 447 22.64 49.83 45.60
C ASP A 447 22.03 51.23 45.42
N VAL A 448 21.71 51.86 46.56
CA VAL A 448 21.00 53.14 46.56
C VAL A 448 21.84 54.24 45.91
N GLU A 449 23.17 54.16 46.02
CA GLU A 449 24.10 55.14 45.44
C GLU A 449 24.11 55.09 43.92
N PHE A 450 24.21 53.90 43.32
CA PHE A 450 24.12 53.75 41.86
C PHE A 450 22.76 54.20 41.31
N THR A 451 21.67 53.89 42.01
CA THR A 451 20.33 54.32 41.60
C THR A 451 20.17 55.85 41.67
N GLU A 452 20.71 56.48 42.71
CA GLU A 452 20.80 57.95 42.80
C GLU A 452 21.59 58.51 41.62
N GLU A 453 22.74 57.91 41.28
CA GLU A 453 23.58 58.37 40.19
C GLU A 453 22.84 58.34 38.84
N LEU A 454 22.15 57.23 38.53
CA LEU A 454 21.34 57.12 37.32
C LEU A 454 20.26 58.21 37.23
N ILE A 455 19.52 58.43 38.31
CA ILE A 455 18.46 59.45 38.36
C ILE A 455 19.06 60.85 38.26
N LEU A 456 20.18 61.11 38.95
CA LEU A 456 20.90 62.37 38.89
C LEU A 456 21.42 62.65 37.48
N GLN A 457 22.00 61.67 36.79
CA GLN A 457 22.51 61.87 35.43
C GLN A 457 21.40 62.33 34.47
N ILE A 458 20.19 61.78 34.62
CA ILE A 458 19.03 62.17 33.82
C ILE A 458 18.50 63.56 34.23
N ALA A 459 18.41 63.85 35.53
CA ALA A 459 17.73 65.05 36.05
C ALA A 459 18.66 66.26 36.33
N LYS A 460 19.99 66.11 36.28
CA LYS A 460 20.97 67.14 36.71
C LYS A 460 20.76 68.50 36.05
N LYS A 461 20.45 68.50 34.75
CA LYS A 461 20.23 69.74 33.99
C LYS A 461 19.01 70.49 34.52
N GLU A 462 17.89 69.79 34.71
CA GLU A 462 16.63 70.35 35.20
C GLU A 462 16.76 70.83 36.65
N LEU A 463 17.40 70.05 37.52
CA LEU A 463 17.64 70.40 38.91
C LEU A 463 18.55 71.64 39.06
N SER A 464 19.58 71.76 38.20
CA SER A 464 20.44 72.94 38.17
C SER A 464 19.65 74.20 37.82
N ALA A 465 18.72 74.12 36.85
CA ALA A 465 17.87 75.25 36.47
C ALA A 465 17.03 75.77 37.65
N ILE A 466 16.47 74.88 38.48
CA ILE A 466 15.71 75.27 39.68
C ILE A 466 16.60 76.05 40.67
N THR A 467 17.88 75.67 40.80
CA THR A 467 18.83 76.38 41.69
C THR A 467 19.11 77.79 41.20
N TRP A 468 19.25 77.98 39.89
CA TRP A 468 19.39 79.29 39.28
C TRP A 468 18.14 80.15 39.40
N VAL A 469 16.95 79.56 39.25
CA VAL A 469 15.67 80.25 39.47
C VAL A 469 15.53 80.69 40.93
N GLY A 470 15.94 79.85 41.89
CA GLY A 470 15.96 80.20 43.32
C GLY A 470 16.89 81.38 43.61
N ALA A 471 18.06 81.42 42.99
CA ALA A 471 18.98 82.56 43.09
C ALA A 471 18.37 83.84 42.50
N LEU A 472 17.73 83.75 41.34
CA LEU A 472 17.06 84.88 40.69
C LEU A 472 15.89 85.42 41.53
N LEU A 473 15.06 84.54 42.08
CA LEU A 473 13.97 84.94 42.98
C LEU A 473 14.49 85.58 44.26
N GLY A 474 15.57 85.04 44.83
CA GLY A 474 16.25 85.64 45.98
C GLY A 474 16.77 87.05 45.70
N ILE A 475 17.31 87.28 44.49
CA ILE A 475 17.71 88.60 44.00
C ILE A 475 16.50 89.54 43.92
N ILE A 476 15.39 89.09 43.34
CA ILE A 476 14.16 89.88 43.19
C ILE A 476 13.57 90.24 44.55
N ILE A 477 13.48 89.29 45.48
CA ILE A 477 12.96 89.51 46.85
C ILE A 477 13.89 90.46 47.62
N GLY A 478 15.21 90.27 47.50
CA GLY A 478 16.21 91.15 48.10
C GLY A 478 16.15 92.59 47.57
N LEU A 479 15.68 92.78 46.34
CA LEU A 479 15.43 94.10 45.75
C LEU A 479 14.09 94.70 46.22
N LEU A 480 13.02 93.91 46.29
CA LEU A 480 11.68 94.37 46.66
C LEU A 480 11.53 94.67 48.16
N THR A 481 12.21 93.93 49.03
CA THR A 481 12.05 94.06 50.50
C THR A 481 12.46 95.45 51.01
N PRO A 482 13.62 96.03 50.62
CA PRO A 482 13.99 97.39 51.01
C PRO A 482 13.13 98.47 50.34
N LEU A 483 12.59 98.21 49.15
CA LEU A 483 11.68 99.12 48.45
C LEU A 483 10.33 99.23 49.18
N LEU A 484 9.78 98.09 49.62
CA LEU A 484 8.54 98.03 50.40
C LEU A 484 8.71 98.61 51.81
N GLN A 485 9.87 98.42 52.44
CA GLN A 485 10.19 99.02 53.74
C GLN A 485 10.38 100.55 53.70
N ASN A 486 10.58 101.15 52.53
CA ASN A 486 10.58 102.61 52.37
C ASN A 486 9.18 103.19 52.06
N LEU A 487 8.17 102.33 51.83
CA LEU A 487 6.78 102.72 51.57
C LEU A 487 5.90 102.72 52.84
N TYR A 488 6.41 102.18 53.95
CA TYR A 488 5.85 102.24 55.31
C TYR A 488 6.78 103.06 56.20
#